data_AF-A0A7S1D6C5-F1
#
_entry.id   AF-A0A7S1D6C5-F1
#
_cell.length_a   1.000
_cell.length_b   1.000
_cell.length_c   1.000
_cell.angle_alpha   90.00
_cell.angle_beta   90.00
_cell.angle_gamma   90.00
#
_symmetry.space_group_name_H-M   'P 1'
#
loop_
_entity.id
_entity.type
_entity.pdbx_description
1 polymer ?
#
loop_
_entity_poly.entity_id
_entity_poly.type
_entity_poly.pdbx_seq_one_letter_code
_entity_poly.pdbx_strand_id
1 'polypeptide(L)'
;SAATSAQQRQQQQQRMVASTADTYVPPPSKRGPPQGGDMAYIKENIDRQSNIYQDIRRVGGVEDVVWDVYARASPQLSFWFVGKVALCSTVSLSQALSRQWNLMEEHACRLRPIELGRAFGRIEFFVAPGDTEMECSENKIPLTRIDRLFHPNEYQDIATHEAGFLCEFVTNRGIGFFLHRNSDGSIPTSSEGRYPLD
;
A
#
# COMPACT_ATOMS: atom_id res chain seq x y z
N SER A 1 37.26 -24.99 -34.10
CA SER A 1 36.05 -25.05 -33.26
C SER A 1 35.86 -23.81 -32.37
N ALA A 2 36.15 -22.59 -32.86
CA ALA A 2 35.81 -21.34 -32.17
C ALA A 2 34.51 -20.69 -32.67
N ALA A 3 34.07 -21.03 -33.89
CA ALA A 3 32.83 -20.51 -34.48
C ALA A 3 31.55 -21.04 -33.79
N THR A 4 31.59 -22.28 -33.29
CA THR A 4 30.44 -22.95 -32.65
C THR A 4 30.11 -22.36 -31.29
N SER A 5 31.12 -21.87 -30.54
CA SER A 5 30.91 -21.26 -29.22
C SER A 5 30.39 -19.82 -29.30
N ALA A 6 30.71 -19.09 -30.37
CA ALA A 6 30.16 -17.76 -30.63
C ALA A 6 28.67 -17.82 -31.00
N GLN A 7 28.27 -18.79 -31.84
CA GLN A 7 26.85 -19.00 -32.20
C GLN A 7 26.02 -19.46 -30.99
N GLN A 8 26.56 -20.32 -30.13
CA GLN A 8 25.86 -20.71 -28.89
C GLN A 8 25.70 -19.54 -27.93
N ARG A 9 26.69 -18.67 -27.76
CA ARG A 9 26.57 -17.46 -26.93
C ARG A 9 25.57 -16.45 -27.50
N GLN A 10 25.52 -16.27 -28.82
CA GLN A 10 24.51 -15.43 -29.45
C GLN A 10 23.09 -16.00 -29.30
N GLN A 11 22.90 -17.33 -29.44
CA GLN A 11 21.59 -17.94 -29.18
C GLN A 11 21.19 -17.87 -27.70
N GLN A 12 22.13 -18.01 -26.77
CA GLN A 12 21.85 -17.85 -25.34
C GLN A 12 21.49 -16.39 -24.99
N GLN A 13 22.21 -15.41 -25.55
CA GLN A 13 21.87 -13.99 -25.37
C GLN A 13 20.50 -13.65 -25.98
N GLN A 14 20.20 -14.14 -27.18
CA GLN A 14 18.89 -13.93 -27.81
C GLN A 14 17.73 -14.57 -27.00
N ARG A 15 17.97 -15.72 -26.36
CA ARG A 15 16.98 -16.34 -25.44
C ARG A 15 16.80 -15.55 -24.14
N MET A 16 17.84 -14.92 -23.59
CA MET A 16 17.73 -14.08 -22.39
C MET A 16 17.02 -12.74 -22.66
N VAL A 17 17.22 -12.16 -23.85
CA VAL A 17 16.51 -10.92 -24.24
C VAL A 17 15.02 -11.21 -24.53
N ALA A 18 14.69 -12.38 -25.07
CA ALA A 18 13.28 -12.79 -25.25
C ALA A 18 12.57 -13.06 -23.91
N SER A 19 13.29 -13.54 -22.88
CA SER A 19 12.75 -13.82 -21.54
C SER A 19 12.37 -12.58 -20.72
N THR A 20 12.82 -11.38 -21.11
CA THR A 20 12.53 -10.12 -20.39
C THR A 20 11.50 -9.26 -21.10
N ALA A 21 11.10 -9.62 -22.34
CA ALA A 21 10.07 -8.93 -23.11
C ALA A 21 8.64 -9.38 -22.78
N ASP A 22 8.47 -10.49 -22.05
CA ASP A 22 7.19 -11.20 -21.89
C ASP A 22 6.31 -10.71 -20.71
N THR A 23 6.50 -9.48 -20.23
CA THR A 23 5.52 -8.92 -19.26
C THR A 23 5.37 -7.40 -19.36
N TYR A 24 5.47 -6.84 -20.56
CA TYR A 24 4.90 -5.51 -20.79
C TYR A 24 3.37 -5.63 -20.78
N VAL A 25 2.78 -5.50 -19.59
CA VAL A 25 1.34 -5.28 -19.44
C VAL A 25 1.10 -3.79 -19.65
N PRO A 26 0.45 -3.36 -20.76
CA PRO A 26 0.14 -1.96 -20.95
C PRO A 26 -0.72 -1.46 -19.78
N PRO A 27 -0.58 -0.18 -19.38
CA PRO A 27 -1.41 0.39 -18.33
C PRO A 27 -2.89 0.18 -18.70
N PRO A 28 -3.76 -0.21 -17.74
CA PRO A 28 -5.15 -0.48 -18.04
C PRO A 28 -5.79 0.72 -18.73
N SER A 29 -6.31 0.49 -19.94
CA SER A 29 -7.10 1.45 -20.69
C SER A 29 -8.29 1.88 -19.83
N LYS A 30 -8.32 3.15 -19.39
CA LYS A 30 -9.37 3.80 -18.58
C LYS A 30 -9.97 2.89 -17.49
N ARG A 31 -9.54 3.09 -16.23
CA ARG A 31 -10.21 2.46 -15.08
C ARG A 31 -11.72 2.74 -15.14
N GLY A 32 -12.52 1.73 -14.78
CA GLY A 32 -13.97 1.88 -14.64
C GLY A 32 -14.36 2.92 -13.59
N PRO A 33 -15.65 3.20 -13.41
CA PRO A 33 -16.10 4.12 -12.38
C PRO A 33 -15.60 3.67 -10.99
N PRO A 34 -15.30 4.61 -10.07
CA PRO A 34 -14.90 4.28 -8.70
C PRO A 34 -15.90 3.34 -8.03
N GLN A 35 -15.41 2.25 -7.44
CA GLN A 35 -16.24 1.23 -6.79
C GLN A 35 -16.28 1.44 -5.27
N GLY A 36 -17.34 0.96 -4.60
CA GLY A 36 -17.42 0.94 -3.12
C GLY A 36 -18.46 1.86 -2.49
N GLY A 37 -19.33 2.51 -3.28
CA GLY A 37 -20.39 3.38 -2.74
C GLY A 37 -19.80 4.53 -1.92
N ASP A 38 -20.11 4.57 -0.62
CA ASP A 38 -19.58 5.58 0.33
C ASP A 38 -18.07 5.50 0.55
N MET A 39 -17.44 4.41 0.12
CA MET A 39 -15.98 4.19 0.14
C MET A 39 -15.37 4.23 -1.25
N ALA A 40 -16.12 4.71 -2.25
CA ALA A 40 -15.54 4.97 -3.56
C ALA A 40 -14.56 6.14 -3.50
N TYR A 41 -13.46 6.07 -4.25
CA TYR A 41 -12.51 7.18 -4.34
C TYR A 41 -13.08 8.29 -5.22
N ILE A 42 -13.83 9.18 -4.58
CA ILE A 42 -14.34 10.45 -5.11
C ILE A 42 -14.11 11.53 -4.05
N LYS A 43 -14.06 12.79 -4.47
CA LYS A 43 -13.68 13.91 -3.60
C LYS A 43 -14.55 14.00 -2.34
N GLU A 44 -15.86 13.84 -2.52
CA GLU A 44 -16.86 13.93 -1.44
C GLU A 44 -16.63 12.86 -0.37
N ASN A 45 -16.27 11.65 -0.78
CA ASN A 45 -15.97 10.56 0.14
C ASN A 45 -14.63 10.78 0.83
N ILE A 46 -13.61 11.25 0.11
CA ILE A 46 -12.28 11.56 0.69
C ILE A 46 -12.43 12.63 1.77
N ASP A 47 -13.12 13.74 1.47
CA ASP A 47 -13.35 14.82 2.42
C ASP A 47 -14.13 14.33 3.64
N ARG A 48 -15.17 13.50 3.42
CA ARG A 48 -15.97 12.91 4.50
C ARG A 48 -15.12 12.01 5.40
N GLN A 49 -14.33 11.10 4.82
CA GLN A 49 -13.47 10.19 5.57
C GLN A 49 -12.37 10.94 6.34
N SER A 50 -11.82 12.00 5.75
CA SER A 50 -10.87 12.89 6.42
C SER A 50 -11.51 13.58 7.63
N ASN A 51 -12.75 14.07 7.52
CA ASN A 51 -13.44 14.70 8.65
C ASN A 51 -13.74 13.69 9.77
N ILE A 52 -14.21 12.49 9.42
CA ILE A 52 -14.46 11.40 10.39
C ILE A 52 -13.16 11.02 11.10
N TYR A 53 -12.05 10.90 10.36
CA TYR A 53 -10.74 10.65 10.94
C TYR A 53 -10.38 11.70 12.00
N GLN A 54 -10.53 12.99 11.67
CA GLN A 54 -10.22 14.08 12.58
C GLN A 54 -11.12 14.08 13.82
N ASP A 55 -12.42 13.79 13.65
CA ASP A 55 -13.37 13.72 14.76
C ASP A 55 -13.03 12.56 15.72
N ILE A 56 -12.75 11.36 15.19
CA ILE A 56 -12.35 10.20 15.99
C ILE A 56 -11.04 10.49 16.72
N ARG A 57 -10.00 10.95 16.01
CA ARG A 57 -8.69 11.27 16.58
C ARG A 57 -8.79 12.34 17.67
N ARG A 58 -9.63 13.37 17.46
CA ARG A 58 -9.82 14.45 18.45
C ARG A 58 -10.39 13.93 19.77
N VAL A 59 -11.28 12.95 19.73
CA VAL A 59 -11.95 12.40 20.91
C VAL A 59 -11.14 11.28 21.56
N GLY A 60 -10.65 10.34 20.76
CA GLY A 60 -9.94 9.14 21.23
C GLY A 60 -8.44 9.33 21.44
N GLY A 61 -7.86 10.40 20.92
CA GLY A 61 -6.41 10.59 20.90
C GLY A 61 -5.75 9.78 19.78
N VAL A 62 -4.50 9.37 20.01
CA VAL A 62 -3.68 8.63 19.03
C VAL A 62 -3.54 7.16 19.41
N GLU A 63 -3.21 6.89 20.67
CA GLU A 63 -2.98 5.55 21.20
C GLU A 63 -4.20 4.66 21.00
N ASP A 64 -3.97 3.46 20.44
CA ASP A 64 -4.97 2.44 20.08
C ASP A 64 -6.09 2.87 19.10
N VAL A 65 -6.13 4.13 18.70
CA VAL A 65 -7.19 4.72 17.87
C VAL A 65 -6.71 4.97 16.45
N VAL A 66 -5.47 5.45 16.28
CA VAL A 66 -4.89 5.84 15.00
C VAL A 66 -3.84 4.83 14.56
N TRP A 67 -3.84 4.49 13.28
CA TRP A 67 -2.89 3.58 12.66
C TRP A 67 -2.37 4.14 11.36
N ASP A 68 -1.05 4.08 11.19
CA ASP A 68 -0.36 4.44 9.95
C ASP A 68 -0.52 3.31 8.95
N VAL A 69 -0.91 3.62 7.72
CA VAL A 69 -1.22 2.62 6.68
C VAL A 69 -0.17 2.66 5.58
N TYR A 70 0.38 1.50 5.28
CA TYR A 70 1.38 1.27 4.25
C TYR A 70 0.85 0.28 3.21
N ALA A 71 1.18 0.49 1.95
CA ALA A 71 0.83 -0.40 0.85
C ALA A 71 2.06 -0.94 0.14
N ARG A 72 1.91 -2.15 -0.40
CA ARG A 72 2.94 -2.84 -1.15
C ARG A 72 2.36 -3.62 -2.31
N ALA A 73 3.11 -3.66 -3.41
CA ALA A 73 2.90 -4.60 -4.50
C ALA A 73 3.92 -5.74 -4.37
N SER A 74 3.47 -6.95 -4.01
CA SER A 74 4.34 -8.13 -4.02
C SER A 74 4.94 -8.37 -5.41
N PRO A 75 6.23 -8.76 -5.54
CA PRO A 75 7.19 -9.12 -4.47
C PRO A 75 8.10 -7.96 -4.02
N GLN A 76 7.75 -6.70 -4.32
CA GLN A 76 8.60 -5.56 -3.97
C GLN A 76 8.73 -5.42 -2.46
N LEU A 77 9.89 -4.94 -1.98
CA LEU A 77 10.17 -4.70 -0.56
C LEU A 77 10.03 -3.23 -0.15
N SER A 78 9.43 -2.41 -1.02
CA SER A 78 9.12 -1.01 -0.75
C SER A 78 7.67 -0.88 -0.26
N PHE A 79 7.51 -0.34 0.94
CA PHE A 79 6.24 -0.13 1.62
C PHE A 79 5.92 1.35 1.62
N TRP A 80 4.99 1.75 0.76
CA TRP A 80 4.61 3.15 0.56
C TRP A 80 3.63 3.58 1.62
N PHE A 81 3.86 4.71 2.28
CA PHE A 81 2.87 5.28 3.18
C PHE A 81 1.70 5.84 2.37
N VAL A 82 0.49 5.41 2.73
CA VAL A 82 -0.75 5.71 2.01
C VAL A 82 -1.62 6.68 2.78
N GLY A 83 -1.46 6.76 4.10
CA GLY A 83 -2.25 7.64 4.95
C GLY A 83 -2.44 7.04 6.33
N LYS A 84 -3.48 7.50 7.03
CA LYS A 84 -3.79 7.07 8.40
C LYS A 84 -5.25 6.66 8.51
N VAL A 85 -5.53 5.61 9.27
CA VAL A 85 -6.88 5.24 9.67
C VAL A 85 -7.10 5.59 11.13
N ALA A 86 -8.29 6.06 11.47
CA ALA A 86 -8.75 6.20 12.84
C ALA A 86 -10.03 5.37 13.00
N LEU A 87 -10.19 4.70 14.13
CA LEU A 87 -11.36 3.86 14.40
C LEU A 87 -11.89 4.03 15.82
N CYS A 88 -13.20 3.84 15.97
CA CYS A 88 -13.85 3.72 17.27
C CYS A 88 -13.49 2.39 17.93
N SER A 89 -13.54 2.33 19.26
CA SER A 89 -13.26 1.11 20.04
C SER A 89 -14.28 -0.02 19.82
N THR A 90 -15.41 0.26 19.16
CA THR A 90 -16.46 -0.71 18.81
C THR A 90 -16.12 -1.59 17.61
N VAL A 91 -15.10 -1.21 16.82
CA VAL A 91 -14.70 -1.93 15.62
C VAL A 91 -13.25 -2.41 15.73
N SER A 92 -12.95 -3.58 15.17
CA SER A 92 -11.55 -4.02 15.08
C SER A 92 -10.80 -3.33 13.94
N LEU A 93 -9.47 -3.33 14.00
CA LEU A 93 -8.64 -2.75 12.95
C LEU A 93 -8.86 -3.42 11.58
N SER A 94 -8.91 -4.75 11.53
CA SER A 94 -9.17 -5.49 10.29
C SER A 94 -10.52 -5.15 9.67
N GLN A 95 -11.53 -4.95 10.52
CA GLN A 95 -12.87 -4.51 10.14
C GLN A 95 -12.86 -3.09 9.54
N ALA A 96 -12.25 -2.14 10.24
CA ALA A 96 -12.12 -0.75 9.81
C ALA A 96 -11.38 -0.63 8.47
N LEU A 97 -10.26 -1.35 8.30
CA LEU A 97 -9.48 -1.36 7.06
C LEU A 97 -10.23 -2.07 5.92
N SER A 98 -10.90 -3.18 6.19
CA SER A 98 -11.70 -3.89 5.18
C SER A 98 -12.86 -3.04 4.68
N ARG A 99 -13.50 -2.27 5.57
CA ARG A 99 -14.54 -1.30 5.21
C ARG A 99 -14.01 -0.24 4.25
N GLN A 100 -12.80 0.25 4.49
CA GLN A 100 -12.18 1.35 3.74
C GLN A 100 -11.31 0.88 2.56
N TRP A 101 -11.26 -0.43 2.29
CA TRP A 101 -10.33 -1.05 1.36
C TRP A 101 -10.34 -0.42 -0.03
N ASN A 102 -11.54 -0.23 -0.61
CA ASN A 102 -11.66 0.31 -1.96
C ASN A 102 -11.13 1.75 -2.06
N LEU A 103 -11.32 2.56 -1.02
CA LEU A 103 -10.81 3.92 -0.97
C LEU A 103 -9.28 3.91 -0.85
N MET A 104 -8.73 3.13 0.08
CA MET A 104 -7.29 3.01 0.31
C MET A 104 -6.55 2.44 -0.90
N GLU A 105 -7.09 1.38 -1.54
CA GLU A 105 -6.47 0.73 -2.69
C GLU A 105 -6.40 1.64 -3.91
N GLU A 106 -7.52 2.30 -4.22
CA GLU A 106 -7.56 3.27 -5.31
C GLU A 106 -6.67 4.48 -5.01
N HIS A 107 -6.60 4.91 -3.75
CA HIS A 107 -5.68 5.97 -3.31
C HIS A 107 -4.23 5.58 -3.52
N ALA A 108 -3.80 4.44 -2.99
CA ALA A 108 -2.44 3.93 -3.10
C ALA A 108 -2.00 3.82 -4.58
N CYS A 109 -2.90 3.34 -5.43
CA CYS A 109 -2.69 3.26 -6.87
C CYS A 109 -2.56 4.61 -7.59
N ARG A 110 -3.19 5.67 -7.06
CA ARG A 110 -3.09 7.04 -7.59
C ARG A 110 -1.87 7.76 -7.03
N LEU A 111 -1.52 7.48 -5.79
CA LEU A 111 -0.32 7.94 -5.13
C LEU A 111 0.92 7.43 -5.87
N ARG A 112 0.93 6.12 -6.21
CA ARG A 112 2.03 5.39 -6.84
C ARG A 112 1.57 4.65 -8.11
N PRO A 113 1.32 5.37 -9.21
CA PRO A 113 0.81 4.74 -10.42
C PRO A 113 1.78 3.75 -11.05
N ILE A 114 3.10 3.95 -10.87
CA ILE A 114 4.14 3.08 -11.43
C ILE A 114 4.30 1.82 -10.55
N GLU A 115 4.45 2.01 -9.25
CA GLU A 115 4.81 0.94 -8.30
C GLU A 115 3.60 0.11 -7.86
N LEU A 116 2.46 0.77 -7.60
CA LEU A 116 1.26 0.15 -7.06
C LEU A 116 0.13 0.04 -8.08
N GLY A 117 0.06 0.95 -9.06
CA GLY A 117 -1.06 1.03 -10.00
C GLY A 117 -1.33 -0.25 -10.81
N ARG A 118 -0.30 -1.06 -11.10
CA ARG A 118 -0.42 -2.37 -11.79
C ARG A 118 -0.82 -3.52 -10.87
N ALA A 119 -0.75 -3.31 -9.56
CA ALA A 119 -1.11 -4.27 -8.54
C ALA A 119 -2.52 -4.07 -8.01
N PHE A 120 -3.33 -3.18 -8.60
CA PHE A 120 -4.75 -3.01 -8.24
C PHE A 120 -5.48 -4.36 -8.18
N GLY A 121 -6.21 -4.62 -7.10
CA GLY A 121 -6.84 -5.89 -6.75
C GLY A 121 -5.91 -6.89 -6.06
N ARG A 122 -4.61 -6.58 -5.93
CA ARG A 122 -3.56 -7.41 -5.34
C ARG A 122 -2.62 -6.62 -4.42
N ILE A 123 -2.98 -5.38 -4.06
CA ILE A 123 -2.21 -4.59 -3.11
C ILE A 123 -2.33 -5.23 -1.73
N GLU A 124 -1.19 -5.33 -1.04
CA GLU A 124 -1.14 -5.75 0.35
C GLU A 124 -1.01 -4.53 1.25
N PHE A 125 -1.77 -4.51 2.34
CA PHE A 125 -1.73 -3.45 3.33
C PHE A 125 -1.04 -3.91 4.61
N PHE A 126 -0.31 -2.97 5.19
CA PHE A 126 0.44 -3.11 6.41
C PHE A 126 0.18 -1.90 7.29
N VAL A 127 0.32 -2.07 8.60
CA VAL A 127 0.08 -1.01 9.57
C VAL A 127 1.19 -0.90 10.60
N ALA A 128 1.30 0.30 11.17
CA ALA A 128 2.03 0.59 12.39
C ALA A 128 1.14 1.43 13.34
N PRO A 129 1.45 1.53 14.63
CA PRO A 129 0.79 2.48 15.52
C PRO A 129 0.84 3.90 14.95
N GLY A 130 -0.17 4.71 15.23
CA GLY A 130 -0.29 6.05 14.67
C GLY A 130 0.84 6.99 15.08
N ASP A 131 1.24 7.85 14.13
CA ASP A 131 2.28 8.88 14.32
C ASP A 131 3.68 8.30 14.58
N THR A 132 3.96 7.13 14.01
CA THR A 132 5.23 6.43 14.16
C THR A 132 6.05 6.36 12.87
N GLU A 133 5.73 7.18 11.86
CA GLU A 133 6.40 7.14 10.55
C GLU A 133 7.92 7.35 10.67
N MET A 134 8.34 8.30 11.53
CA MET A 134 9.77 8.56 11.76
C MET A 134 10.46 7.36 12.41
N GLU A 135 9.84 6.76 13.42
CA GLU A 135 10.39 5.57 14.10
C GLU A 135 10.42 4.34 13.18
N CYS A 136 9.42 4.22 12.31
CA CYS A 136 9.43 3.25 11.23
C CYS A 136 10.61 3.54 10.26
N SER A 137 10.85 4.79 9.86
CA SER A 137 11.99 5.12 8.99
C SER A 137 13.35 4.75 9.61
N GLU A 138 13.45 4.82 10.93
CA GLU A 138 14.62 4.45 11.72
C GLU A 138 14.68 2.96 12.07
N ASN A 139 13.79 2.14 11.52
CA ASN A 139 13.71 0.70 11.77
C ASN A 139 13.53 0.34 13.25
N LYS A 140 12.78 1.13 14.01
CA LYS A 140 12.44 0.85 15.42
C LYS A 140 11.16 0.02 15.56
N ILE A 141 10.24 0.17 14.60
CA ILE A 141 8.92 -0.45 14.62
C ILE A 141 8.72 -1.34 13.37
N PRO A 142 8.35 -2.62 13.55
CA PRO A 142 7.97 -3.49 12.45
C PRO A 142 6.54 -3.17 11.98
N LEU A 143 6.24 -3.54 10.74
CA LEU A 143 4.89 -3.42 10.21
C LEU A 143 4.10 -4.71 10.43
N THR A 144 2.80 -4.58 10.67
CA THR A 144 1.89 -5.73 10.76
C THR A 144 1.06 -5.82 9.50
N ARG A 145 1.08 -6.98 8.83
CA ARG A 145 0.22 -7.25 7.67
C ARG A 145 -1.24 -7.32 8.10
N ILE A 146 -2.14 -6.70 7.34
CA ILE A 146 -3.58 -6.85 7.52
C ILE A 146 -4.17 -7.51 6.29
N ASP A 147 -4.88 -8.62 6.52
CA ASP A 147 -5.62 -9.29 5.47
C ASP A 147 -7.04 -8.71 5.35
N ARG A 148 -7.50 -8.58 4.10
CA ARG A 148 -8.87 -8.14 3.79
C ARG A 148 -9.86 -9.18 4.29
N LEU A 149 -10.88 -8.74 5.02
CA LEU A 149 -12.05 -9.55 5.30
C LEU A 149 -12.89 -9.66 4.02
N PHE A 150 -13.18 -10.89 3.61
CA PHE A 150 -13.90 -11.15 2.36
C PHE A 150 -15.39 -11.37 2.58
N HIS A 151 -15.82 -11.77 3.77
CA HIS A 151 -17.23 -11.98 4.06
C HIS A 151 -17.91 -10.62 4.32
N PRO A 152 -18.91 -10.23 3.51
CA PRO A 152 -19.64 -8.97 3.66
C PRO A 152 -20.09 -8.66 5.09
N ASN A 153 -20.64 -9.66 5.78
CA ASN A 153 -21.20 -9.53 7.13
C ASN A 153 -20.14 -9.16 8.19
N GLU A 154 -18.85 -9.26 7.87
CA GLU A 154 -17.80 -8.92 8.83
C GLU A 154 -17.48 -7.42 8.84
N TYR A 155 -17.74 -6.70 7.74
CA TYR A 155 -17.32 -5.30 7.62
C TYR A 155 -18.34 -4.36 6.97
N GLN A 156 -19.34 -4.85 6.24
CA GLN A 156 -20.31 -3.98 5.56
C GLN A 156 -21.28 -3.30 6.52
N ASP A 157 -21.56 -3.94 7.66
CA ASP A 157 -22.46 -3.42 8.70
C ASP A 157 -21.79 -2.34 9.59
N ILE A 158 -20.49 -2.11 9.40
CA ILE A 158 -19.76 -1.05 10.11
C ILE A 158 -20.29 0.29 9.65
N ALA A 159 -20.77 1.09 10.60
CA ALA A 159 -21.30 2.38 10.29
C ALA A 159 -20.19 3.29 9.76
N THR A 160 -20.49 4.09 8.74
CA THR A 160 -19.50 4.93 8.05
C THR A 160 -18.72 5.86 9.00
N HIS A 161 -19.28 6.22 10.15
CA HIS A 161 -18.65 7.11 11.13
C HIS A 161 -17.81 6.38 12.20
N GLU A 162 -17.74 5.05 12.19
CA GLU A 162 -16.94 4.27 13.14
C GLU A 162 -15.48 4.10 12.70
N ALA A 163 -15.17 4.42 11.44
CA ALA A 163 -13.80 4.44 10.93
C ALA A 163 -13.66 5.56 9.89
N GLY A 164 -12.57 6.32 10.00
CA GLY A 164 -12.20 7.37 9.06
C GLY A 164 -10.80 7.17 8.50
N PHE A 165 -10.54 7.68 7.31
CA PHE A 165 -9.23 7.60 6.66
C PHE A 165 -8.78 8.97 6.18
N LEU A 166 -7.53 9.29 6.53
CA LEU A 166 -6.81 10.46 6.08
C LEU A 166 -5.80 10.04 5.02
N CYS A 167 -6.11 10.33 3.76
CA CYS A 167 -5.22 10.09 2.63
C CYS A 167 -3.89 10.86 2.77
N GLU A 168 -2.79 10.23 2.39
CA GLU A 168 -1.52 10.92 2.20
C GLU A 168 -1.55 11.80 0.95
N PHE A 169 -0.93 12.97 1.03
CA PHE A 169 -0.82 13.88 -0.12
C PHE A 169 0.65 14.13 -0.45
N VAL A 170 1.12 13.51 -1.53
CA VAL A 170 2.42 13.86 -2.10
C VAL A 170 2.32 15.23 -2.73
N THR A 171 2.91 16.24 -2.10
CA THR A 171 3.12 17.53 -2.77
C THR A 171 4.01 17.31 -3.99
N ASN A 172 3.70 17.98 -5.10
CA ASN A 172 4.15 17.73 -6.48
C ASN A 172 5.69 17.74 -6.74
N ARG A 173 6.53 17.70 -5.70
CA ARG A 173 7.99 17.68 -5.73
C ARG A 173 8.61 16.50 -4.96
N GLY A 174 7.82 15.72 -4.22
CA GLY A 174 8.33 14.63 -3.39
C GLY A 174 8.26 13.27 -4.08
N ILE A 175 9.22 12.40 -3.77
CA ILE A 175 9.17 10.95 -4.06
C ILE A 175 8.11 10.27 -3.18
N GLY A 176 7.47 10.96 -2.23
CA GLY A 176 6.63 10.33 -1.20
C GLY A 176 7.46 9.57 -0.18
N PHE A 177 6.82 9.13 0.89
CA PHE A 177 7.47 8.40 1.98
C PHE A 177 7.30 6.89 1.79
N PHE A 178 8.39 6.13 1.91
CA PHE A 178 8.37 4.68 1.88
C PHE A 178 9.44 4.08 2.79
N LEU A 179 9.23 2.80 3.12
CA LEU A 179 10.10 2.01 3.96
C LEU A 179 10.63 0.80 3.18
N HIS A 180 11.80 0.33 3.55
CA HIS A 180 12.28 -0.99 3.17
C HIS A 180 12.08 -1.97 4.33
N ARG A 181 11.42 -3.10 4.05
CA ARG A 181 11.17 -4.18 5.02
C ARG A 181 11.30 -5.54 4.35
N ASN A 182 11.37 -6.59 5.17
CA ASN A 182 11.21 -7.95 4.70
C ASN A 182 9.78 -8.21 4.17
N SER A 183 9.59 -9.36 3.54
CA SER A 183 8.30 -9.70 2.92
C SER A 183 7.11 -9.76 3.90
N ASP A 184 7.37 -9.91 5.19
CA ASP A 184 6.39 -9.96 6.28
C ASP A 184 6.20 -8.62 7.02
N GLY A 185 6.92 -7.58 6.62
CA GLY A 185 6.91 -6.28 7.31
C GLY A 185 7.93 -6.14 8.44
N SER A 186 8.72 -7.19 8.73
CA SER A 186 9.79 -7.13 9.73
C SER A 186 10.98 -6.27 9.25
N ILE A 187 11.75 -5.78 10.22
CA ILE A 187 12.93 -4.96 9.99
C ILE A 187 14.05 -5.84 9.40
N PRO A 188 14.69 -5.43 8.29
CA PRO A 188 15.83 -6.16 7.73
C PRO A 188 16.98 -6.25 8.74
N THR A 189 17.54 -7.45 8.94
CA THR A 189 18.78 -7.59 9.70
C THR A 189 19.95 -7.12 8.85
N SER A 190 20.95 -6.50 9.47
CA SER A 190 22.07 -5.80 8.80
C SER A 190 22.89 -6.65 7.81
N SER A 191 22.69 -7.97 7.75
CA SER A 191 23.29 -8.88 6.78
C SER A 191 22.62 -8.86 5.40
N GLU A 192 21.37 -8.39 5.28
CA GLU A 192 20.59 -8.48 4.04
C GLU A 192 20.40 -7.12 3.31
N GLY A 193 20.90 -6.01 3.86
CA GLY A 193 20.32 -4.69 3.56
C GLY A 193 21.25 -3.51 3.25
N ARG A 194 22.51 -3.71 2.84
CA ARG A 194 23.25 -2.61 2.20
C ARG A 194 22.95 -2.59 0.70
N TYR A 195 21.87 -1.93 0.31
CA TYR A 195 21.77 -1.44 -1.07
C TYR A 195 22.77 -0.28 -1.23
N PRO A 196 23.53 -0.22 -2.34
CA PRO A 196 24.24 1.00 -2.69
C PRO A 196 23.22 2.13 -2.77
N LEU A 197 23.47 3.22 -2.05
CA LEU A 197 22.83 4.49 -2.38
C LEU A 197 23.48 4.92 -3.70
N ASP A 198 22.77 4.74 -4.81
CA ASP A 198 23.13 5.34 -6.10
C ASP A 198 22.96 6.87 -6.05
#